data_AF-A0A7V2TXE9-F1
#
_entry.id   AF-A0A7V2TXE9-F1
#
_cell.length_a   1.000
_cell.length_b   1.000
_cell.length_c   1.000
_cell.angle_alpha   90.00
_cell.angle_beta   90.00
_cell.angle_gamma   90.00
#
_symmetry.space_group_name_H-M   'P 1'
#
loop_
_entity.id
_entity.type
_entity.pdbx_description
1 polymer ?
#
loop_
_entity_poly.entity_id
_entity_poly.type
_entity_poly.pdbx_seq_one_letter_code
_entity_poly.pdbx_strand_id
1 'polypeptide(L)'
;MLVPPFMPTGPVCIGAVPFLGDRHKNSGLACDGCHAENPPKQNVPPGACIRCHGDAAKMSEVTKKADPNPHQAPHFEIGDCTSCHHAHRASEDQCAGCHRFGFTVP
;
A
#
# COMPACT_ATOMS: atom_id res chain seq x y z
N MET A 1 -37.09 -13.10 -24.27
CA MET A 1 -35.91 -12.45 -23.65
C MET A 1 -35.51 -13.31 -22.48
N LEU A 2 -34.54 -14.20 -22.70
CA LEU A 2 -34.15 -15.26 -21.76
C LEU A 2 -33.21 -14.68 -20.70
N VAL A 3 -33.65 -14.67 -19.44
CA VAL A 3 -32.79 -14.38 -18.29
C VAL A 3 -32.12 -15.70 -17.90
N PRO A 4 -30.77 -15.82 -17.91
CA PRO A 4 -30.12 -17.06 -17.51
C PRO A 4 -30.25 -17.28 -15.99
N PRO A 5 -30.54 -18.52 -15.54
CA PRO A 5 -30.84 -18.83 -14.14
C PRO A 5 -29.60 -19.37 -13.42
N PHE A 6 -28.55 -18.58 -13.24
CA PHE A 6 -27.41 -19.01 -12.42
C PHE A 6 -26.79 -17.82 -11.68
N MET A 7 -27.41 -17.44 -10.56
CA MET A 7 -26.71 -16.73 -9.50
C MET A 7 -26.30 -17.79 -8.45
N PRO A 8 -25.00 -17.94 -8.13
CA PRO A 8 -24.57 -18.89 -7.13
C PRO A 8 -24.98 -18.39 -5.73
N THR A 9 -25.80 -19.17 -5.04
CA THR A 9 -26.26 -18.93 -3.66
C THR A 9 -25.22 -19.34 -2.60
N GLY A 10 -23.93 -19.25 -2.93
CA GLY A 10 -22.84 -19.54 -2.00
C GLY A 10 -22.38 -18.28 -1.25
N PRO A 11 -21.75 -18.42 -0.07
CA PRO A 11 -21.03 -17.30 0.52
C PRO A 11 -19.94 -16.90 -0.48
N VAL A 12 -20.03 -15.69 -1.00
CA VAL A 12 -18.91 -15.07 -1.71
C VAL A 12 -17.82 -14.89 -0.66
N CYS A 13 -16.85 -15.81 -0.65
CA CYS A 13 -15.57 -15.58 0.01
C CYS A 13 -14.94 -14.40 -0.73
N ILE A 14 -15.19 -13.18 -0.28
CA ILE A 14 -14.41 -12.01 -0.68
C ILE A 14 -13.00 -12.34 -0.20
N GLY A 15 -12.15 -12.81 -1.11
CA GLY A 15 -10.75 -13.14 -0.79
C GLY A 15 -10.12 -11.95 -0.07
N ALA A 16 -9.33 -12.24 0.97
CA ALA A 16 -8.61 -11.20 1.70
C ALA A 16 -7.88 -10.30 0.70
N VAL A 17 -8.11 -8.99 0.78
CA VAL A 17 -7.37 -8.02 -0.04
C VAL A 17 -5.88 -8.26 0.28
N PRO A 18 -5.03 -8.60 -0.70
CA PRO A 18 -3.64 -8.92 -0.42
C PRO A 18 -3.01 -7.72 0.28
N PHE A 19 -2.28 -7.94 1.37
CA PHE A 19 -1.52 -6.87 2.00
C PHE A 19 -0.39 -6.43 1.06
N LEU A 20 0.22 -5.27 1.33
CA LEU A 20 1.27 -4.75 0.45
C LEU A 20 2.44 -5.73 0.29
N GLY A 21 2.77 -6.49 1.33
CA GLY A 21 3.78 -7.56 1.28
C GLY A 21 3.37 -8.71 0.36
N ASP A 22 2.10 -9.10 0.37
CA ASP A 22 1.58 -10.13 -0.55
C ASP A 22 1.65 -9.65 -2.00
N ARG A 23 1.37 -8.36 -2.27
CA ARG A 23 1.52 -7.77 -3.62
C ARG A 23 2.96 -7.88 -4.12
N HIS A 24 3.94 -7.58 -3.29
CA HIS A 24 5.36 -7.72 -3.65
C HIS A 24 5.77 -9.18 -3.85
N LYS A 25 5.35 -10.08 -2.94
CA LYS A 25 5.60 -11.52 -3.06
C LYS A 25 5.00 -12.10 -4.33
N ASN A 26 3.76 -11.73 -4.65
CA ASN A 26 3.06 -12.15 -5.87
C ASN A 26 3.69 -11.58 -7.14
N SER A 27 4.50 -10.52 -7.01
CA SER A 27 5.31 -9.96 -8.09
C SER A 27 6.71 -10.60 -8.18
N GLY A 28 6.98 -11.65 -7.40
CA GLY A 28 8.23 -12.41 -7.43
C GLY A 28 9.32 -11.91 -6.47
N LEU A 29 9.02 -10.93 -5.60
CA LEU A 29 9.99 -10.45 -4.62
C LEU A 29 10.08 -11.42 -3.42
N ALA A 30 11.28 -11.87 -3.11
CA ALA A 30 11.55 -12.67 -1.92
C ALA A 30 11.66 -11.79 -0.65
N CYS A 31 11.61 -12.41 0.53
CA CYS A 31 11.60 -11.69 1.81
C CYS A 31 12.85 -10.82 2.03
N ASP A 32 13.99 -11.26 1.49
CA ASP A 32 15.27 -10.54 1.51
C ASP A 32 15.28 -9.29 0.61
N GLY A 33 14.27 -9.14 -0.26
CA GLY A 33 14.03 -7.92 -1.02
C GLY A 33 13.73 -6.70 -0.13
N CYS A 34 13.23 -6.92 1.09
CA CYS A 34 12.97 -5.87 2.07
C CYS A 34 13.73 -6.08 3.40
N HIS A 35 13.78 -7.31 3.90
CA HIS A 35 14.38 -7.63 5.20
C HIS A 35 15.85 -8.04 5.07
N ALA A 36 16.67 -7.63 6.03
CA ALA A 36 18.05 -8.10 6.13
C ALA A 36 18.17 -9.47 6.81
N GLU A 37 17.17 -9.85 7.61
CA GLU A 37 17.17 -11.07 8.42
C GLU A 37 16.28 -12.17 7.79
N ASN A 38 16.68 -13.43 7.98
CA ASN A 38 15.87 -14.60 7.65
C ASN A 38 15.88 -15.61 8.83
N PRO A 39 14.74 -15.87 9.50
CA PRO A 39 13.42 -15.30 9.24
C PRO A 39 13.33 -13.82 9.64
N PRO A 40 12.48 -13.01 8.99
CA PRO A 40 12.24 -11.62 9.36
C PRO A 40 11.71 -11.47 10.79
N LYS A 41 12.31 -10.58 11.57
CA LYS A 41 11.83 -10.23 12.93
C LYS A 41 11.69 -8.74 13.17
N GLN A 42 12.40 -7.92 12.40
CA GLN A 42 12.43 -6.48 12.56
C GLN A 42 11.65 -5.77 11.44
N ASN A 43 11.13 -4.58 11.77
CA ASN A 43 10.58 -3.66 10.77
C ASN A 43 11.68 -3.21 9.81
N VAL A 44 11.30 -2.96 8.56
CA VAL A 44 12.23 -2.48 7.54
C VAL A 44 12.32 -0.95 7.58
N PRO A 45 13.52 -0.37 7.43
CA PRO A 45 13.65 1.07 7.30
C PRO A 45 13.09 1.54 5.94
N PRO A 46 12.71 2.82 5.80
CA PRO A 46 12.19 3.39 4.54
C PRO A 46 13.12 3.17 3.33
N GLY A 47 14.43 3.03 3.57
CA GLY A 47 15.43 2.72 2.54
C GLY A 47 15.14 1.44 1.74
N ALA A 48 14.44 0.46 2.32
CA ALA A 48 14.01 -0.73 1.59
C ALA A 48 13.02 -0.40 0.47
N CYS A 49 12.12 0.56 0.71
CA CYS A 49 11.13 1.04 -0.26
C CYS A 49 11.79 1.97 -1.30
N ILE A 50 12.61 2.91 -0.81
CA ILE A 50 13.24 3.96 -1.61
C ILE A 50 14.17 3.37 -2.68
N ARG A 51 14.84 2.25 -2.41
CA ARG A 51 15.72 1.59 -3.38
C ARG A 51 15.03 1.28 -4.72
N CYS A 52 13.73 0.98 -4.71
CA CYS A 52 12.97 0.62 -5.91
C CYS A 52 12.01 1.73 -6.34
N HIS A 53 11.30 2.35 -5.40
CA HIS A 53 10.29 3.36 -5.71
C HIS A 53 10.89 4.76 -5.81
N GLY A 54 11.87 5.07 -4.96
CA GLY A 54 12.42 6.41 -4.72
C GLY A 54 11.80 7.08 -3.50
N ASP A 55 12.22 8.32 -3.24
CA ASP A 55 11.76 9.12 -2.12
C ASP A 55 10.38 9.76 -2.37
N ALA A 56 9.90 10.52 -1.38
CA ALA A 56 8.62 11.20 -1.47
C ALA A 56 8.55 12.23 -2.60
N ALA A 57 9.66 12.89 -2.96
CA ALA A 57 9.69 13.83 -4.08
C ALA A 57 9.50 13.10 -5.42
N LYS A 58 10.10 11.92 -5.59
CA LYS A 58 9.80 11.09 -6.77
C LYS A 58 8.37 10.57 -6.74
N MET A 59 7.85 10.17 -5.58
CA MET A 59 6.47 9.68 -5.47
C MET A 59 5.43 10.77 -5.68
N SER A 60 5.69 12.02 -5.26
CA SER A 60 4.80 13.15 -5.53
C SER A 60 4.67 13.42 -7.02
N GLU A 61 5.75 13.28 -7.79
CA GLU A 61 5.71 13.38 -9.27
C GLU A 61 4.90 12.23 -9.90
N VAL A 62 5.00 11.02 -9.37
CA VAL A 62 4.19 9.87 -9.82
C VAL A 62 2.71 10.11 -9.52
N THR A 63 2.39 10.68 -8.35
CA THR A 63 1.03 10.96 -7.92
C THR A 63 0.56 12.38 -8.21
N LYS A 64 1.23 13.13 -9.09
CA LYS A 64 0.92 14.55 -9.38
C LYS A 64 -0.49 14.83 -9.92
N LYS A 65 -1.20 13.78 -10.36
CA LYS A 65 -2.60 13.88 -10.81
C LYS A 65 -3.60 13.73 -9.65
N ALA A 66 -3.17 13.27 -8.48
CA ALA A 66 -3.99 13.23 -7.29
C ALA A 66 -4.10 14.65 -6.70
N ASP A 67 -5.32 15.05 -6.35
CA ASP A 67 -5.60 16.34 -5.74
C ASP A 67 -6.50 16.13 -4.49
N PRO A 68 -5.99 16.36 -3.28
CA PRO A 68 -4.61 16.72 -2.96
C PRO A 68 -3.63 15.55 -3.18
N ASN A 69 -2.34 15.87 -3.32
CA ASN A 69 -1.31 14.85 -3.52
C ASN A 69 -0.87 14.24 -2.16
N PRO A 70 -1.09 12.93 -1.92
CA PRO A 70 -0.79 12.31 -0.62
C PRO A 70 0.71 12.26 -0.28
N HIS A 71 1.59 12.39 -1.29
CA HIS A 71 3.04 12.39 -1.09
C HIS A 71 3.64 13.80 -1.04
N GLN A 72 2.80 14.84 -1.01
CA GLN A 72 3.22 16.23 -0.92
C GLN A 72 2.34 17.00 0.07
N ALA A 73 2.51 16.71 1.37
CA ALA A 73 1.79 17.40 2.42
C ALA A 73 2.45 18.77 2.75
N PRO A 74 1.67 19.83 2.97
CA PRO A 74 2.22 21.16 3.25
C PRO A 74 2.62 21.37 4.72
N HIS A 75 2.14 20.52 5.64
CA HIS A 75 2.33 20.70 7.09
C HIS A 75 3.14 19.57 7.75
N PHE A 76 3.64 18.60 6.99
CA PHE A 76 4.65 17.64 7.45
C PHE A 76 5.46 17.10 6.26
N GLU A 77 6.72 16.75 6.53
CA GLU A 77 7.55 16.06 5.54
C GLU A 77 7.13 14.60 5.41
N ILE A 78 6.97 14.14 4.18
CA ILE A 78 6.73 12.73 3.87
C ILE A 78 8.10 12.06 3.71
N GLY A 79 8.46 11.14 4.62
CA GLY A 79 9.76 10.46 4.58
C GLY A 79 9.72 9.02 5.05
N ASP A 80 8.86 8.72 6.02
CA ASP A 80 8.62 7.34 6.44
C ASP A 80 7.45 6.73 5.67
N CYS A 81 7.78 5.92 4.67
CA CYS A 81 6.80 5.19 3.87
C CYS A 81 5.93 4.26 4.74
N THR A 82 6.50 3.72 5.82
CA THR A 82 5.87 2.68 6.64
C THR A 82 4.80 3.22 7.59
N SER A 83 4.73 4.54 7.77
CA SER A 83 3.71 5.22 8.58
C SER A 83 2.30 5.09 8.00
N CYS A 84 2.17 4.93 6.68
CA CYS A 84 0.90 4.74 5.99
C CYS A 84 0.84 3.38 5.27
N HIS A 85 1.94 2.98 4.62
CA HIS A 85 2.00 1.75 3.82
C HIS A 85 2.45 0.57 4.68
N HIS A 86 1.57 -0.41 4.89
CA HIS A 86 1.84 -1.54 5.77
C HIS A 86 1.95 -2.86 4.98
N ALA A 87 3.11 -3.51 5.09
CA ALA A 87 3.39 -4.74 4.35
C ALA A 87 2.58 -5.95 4.84
N HIS A 88 2.41 -6.12 6.15
CA HIS A 88 1.85 -7.33 6.76
C HIS A 88 0.55 -7.08 7.53
N ARG A 89 -0.11 -5.95 7.26
CA ARG A 89 -1.45 -5.60 7.73
C ARG A 89 -2.09 -4.61 6.74
N ALA A 90 -3.35 -4.26 6.95
CA ALA A 90 -4.00 -3.23 6.15
C ALA A 90 -3.26 -1.89 6.30
N SER A 91 -2.99 -1.22 5.18
CA SER A 91 -2.44 0.14 5.13
C SER A 91 -3.45 1.16 5.67
N GLU A 92 -2.94 2.29 6.15
CA GLU A 92 -3.73 3.30 6.85
C GLU A 92 -3.57 4.68 6.19
N ASP A 93 -4.69 5.37 5.94
CA ASP A 93 -4.70 6.77 5.52
C ASP A 93 -4.56 7.66 6.76
N GLN A 94 -3.32 8.01 7.10
CA GLN A 94 -3.06 8.90 8.24
C GLN A 94 -3.63 10.31 8.03
N CYS A 95 -3.83 10.74 6.78
CA CYS A 95 -4.47 12.01 6.48
C CYS A 95 -5.94 12.00 6.92
N ALA A 96 -6.58 10.83 6.95
CA ALA A 96 -7.96 10.67 7.41
C ALA A 96 -8.15 10.92 8.91
N GLY A 97 -7.09 11.11 9.69
CA GLY A 97 -7.21 11.61 11.06
C GLY A 97 -7.84 13.01 11.12
N CYS A 98 -7.46 13.88 10.19
CA CYS A 98 -7.88 15.29 10.16
C CYS A 98 -8.71 15.63 8.92
N HIS A 99 -8.48 14.94 7.81
CA HIS A 99 -9.08 15.22 6.51
C HIS A 99 -10.06 14.12 6.10
N ARG A 100 -10.81 14.38 5.04
CA ARG A 100 -11.78 13.43 4.46
C ARG A 100 -11.58 13.36 2.93
N PHE A 101 -10.32 13.27 2.50
CA PHE A 101 -9.98 13.13 1.08
C PHE A 101 -10.34 11.75 0.53
N GLY A 102 -10.36 10.73 1.40
CA GLY A 102 -10.68 9.35 1.03
C GLY A 102 -9.55 8.68 0.26
N PHE A 103 -8.30 8.86 0.69
CA PHE A 103 -7.18 8.24 0.00
C PHE A 103 -7.22 6.73 0.16
N THR A 104 -6.86 6.03 -0.91
CA THR A 104 -6.65 4.59 -0.87
C THR A 104 -5.16 4.33 -0.78
N VAL A 105 -4.71 3.83 0.37
CA VAL A 105 -3.30 3.50 0.59
C VAL A 105 -3.05 2.04 0.17
N PRO A 106 -2.12 1.78 -0.76
CA PRO A 106 -1.76 0.43 -1.23
C PRO A 106 -1.23 -0.50 -0.15
#